data_AF-A0A1M6N8N4-F1
#
_entry.id   AF-A0A1M6N8N4-F1
#
_cell.length_a   1.000
_cell.length_b   1.000
_cell.length_c   1.000
_cell.angle_alpha   90.00
_cell.angle_beta   90.00
_cell.angle_gamma   90.00
#
_symmetry.space_group_name_H-M   'P 1'
#
loop_
_entity.id
_entity.type
_entity.pdbx_description
1 polymer ?
#
loop_
_entity_poly.entity_id
_entity_poly.type
_entity_poly.pdbx_seq_one_letter_code
_entity_poly.pdbx_strand_id
1 'polypeptide(L)'
;MSKVELKYEDLEDHLKEQIEFLNTSCDLFDDGKFAEAKRIATIIRVLFHDTRHSKSLLGQLGRKSDSFYSTNLPLASESLSTYSGLTIGYYGDADPLFWPY
;
A
#
# COMPACT_ATOMS: atom_id res chain seq x y z
N MET A 1 21.13 23.26 -8.27
CA MET A 1 20.45 22.54 -9.37
C MET A 1 19.18 23.29 -9.70
N SER A 2 18.95 23.66 -10.96
CA SER A 2 17.72 24.33 -11.39
C SER A 2 16.53 23.37 -11.25
N LYS A 3 15.40 23.87 -10.76
CA LYS A 3 14.14 23.12 -10.68
C LYS A 3 13.58 23.03 -12.10
N VAL A 4 13.69 21.87 -12.73
CA VAL A 4 13.02 21.60 -14.01
C VAL A 4 11.55 21.31 -13.70
N GLU A 5 10.65 22.01 -14.37
CA GLU A 5 9.21 21.78 -14.26
C GLU A 5 8.84 20.62 -15.17
N LEU A 6 8.50 19.47 -14.57
CA LEU A 6 8.02 18.28 -15.28
C LEU A 6 6.60 18.53 -15.77
N LYS A 7 6.29 18.08 -16.98
CA LYS A 7 4.92 18.12 -17.49
C LYS A 7 4.08 17.06 -16.78
N TYR A 8 2.76 17.27 -16.80
CA TYR A 8 1.81 16.32 -16.24
C TYR A 8 1.96 14.92 -16.88
N GLU A 9 2.15 14.86 -18.19
CA GLU A 9 2.33 13.61 -18.95
C GLU A 9 3.60 12.85 -18.50
N ASP A 10 4.70 13.57 -18.24
CA ASP A 10 5.92 12.97 -17.70
C ASP A 10 5.67 12.33 -16.32
N LEU A 11 4.85 12.96 -15.48
CA LEU A 11 4.47 12.43 -14.17
C LEU A 11 3.55 11.21 -14.27
N GLU A 12 2.67 11.16 -15.27
CA GLU A 12 1.85 9.98 -15.54
C GLU A 12 2.67 8.79 -16.05
N ASP A 13 3.63 9.04 -16.92
CA ASP A 13 4.52 7.99 -17.40
C ASP A 13 5.42 7.46 -16.27
N HIS A 14 5.95 8.35 -15.43
CA HIS A 14 6.62 7.95 -14.20
C HIS A 14 5.70 7.12 -13.29
N LEU A 15 4.41 7.44 -13.22
CA LEU A 15 3.47 6.68 -12.40
C LEU A 15 3.31 5.26 -12.96
N LYS A 16 3.15 5.12 -14.28
CA LYS A 16 3.07 3.80 -14.94
C LYS A 16 4.30 2.96 -14.65
N GLU A 17 5.50 3.53 -14.82
CA GLU A 17 6.76 2.83 -14.53
C GLU A 17 6.87 2.38 -13.07
N GLN A 18 6.51 3.26 -12.11
CA GLN A 18 6.55 2.88 -10.69
C GLN A 18 5.57 1.74 -10.38
N ILE A 19 4.40 1.70 -11.02
CA ILE A 19 3.44 0.60 -10.85
C ILE A 19 3.97 -0.70 -11.47
N GLU A 20 4.58 -0.63 -12.65
CA GLU A 20 5.22 -1.81 -13.28
C GLU A 20 6.33 -2.38 -12.39
N PHE A 21 7.22 -1.52 -11.87
CA PHE A 21 8.26 -1.95 -10.93
C PHE A 21 7.67 -2.55 -9.65
N LEU A 22 6.59 -1.98 -9.13
CA LEU A 22 5.94 -2.50 -7.94
C LEU A 22 5.41 -3.92 -8.18
N ASN A 23 4.68 -4.13 -9.27
CA ASN A 23 4.12 -5.42 -9.63
C ASN A 23 5.21 -6.47 -9.80
N THR A 24 6.26 -6.18 -10.59
CA THR A 24 7.39 -7.11 -10.76
C THR A 24 8.10 -7.42 -9.44
N SER A 25 8.26 -6.43 -8.56
CA SER A 25 8.91 -6.66 -7.26
C SER A 25 8.04 -7.52 -6.33
N CYS A 26 6.71 -7.36 -6.39
CA CYS A 26 5.77 -8.21 -5.66
C CYS A 26 5.81 -9.65 -6.17
N ASP A 27 5.75 -9.87 -7.49
CA ASP A 27 5.82 -11.21 -8.08
C ASP A 27 7.10 -11.94 -7.66
N LEU A 28 8.25 -11.25 -7.73
CA LEU A 28 9.54 -11.81 -7.31
C LEU A 28 9.58 -12.08 -5.79
N PHE A 29 8.97 -11.23 -4.98
CA PHE A 29 8.88 -11.44 -3.53
C PHE A 29 8.08 -12.72 -3.23
N ASP A 30 6.95 -12.91 -3.90
CA ASP A 30 6.08 -14.08 -3.78
C ASP A 30 6.78 -15.36 -4.29
N ASP A 31 7.65 -15.24 -5.29
CA ASP A 31 8.57 -16.30 -5.76
C ASP A 31 9.75 -16.58 -4.81
N GLY A 32 9.76 -15.97 -3.62
CA GLY A 32 10.75 -16.22 -2.56
C GLY A 32 12.00 -15.32 -2.64
N LYS A 33 12.03 -14.29 -3.49
CA LYS A 33 13.10 -13.28 -3.52
C LYS A 33 12.82 -12.17 -2.51
N PHE A 34 12.82 -12.51 -1.22
CA PHE A 34 12.43 -11.58 -0.14
C PHE A 34 13.25 -10.29 -0.03
N ALA A 35 14.43 -10.22 -0.65
CA ALA A 35 15.20 -8.98 -0.76
C ALA A 35 14.43 -7.85 -1.48
N GLU A 36 13.49 -8.20 -2.37
CA GLU A 36 12.62 -7.26 -3.09
C GLU A 36 11.70 -6.45 -2.14
N ALA A 37 11.49 -6.88 -0.90
CA ALA A 37 10.76 -6.09 0.11
C ALA A 37 11.31 -4.66 0.28
N LYS A 38 12.63 -4.50 0.16
CA LYS A 38 13.26 -3.16 0.24
C LYS A 38 12.91 -2.31 -0.98
N ARG A 39 12.87 -2.92 -2.17
CA ARG A 39 12.50 -2.24 -3.42
C ARG A 39 11.03 -1.84 -3.42
N ILE A 40 10.14 -2.74 -2.98
CA ILE A 40 8.73 -2.44 -2.73
C ILE A 40 8.60 -1.21 -1.81
N ALA A 41 9.29 -1.20 -0.67
CA ALA A 41 9.24 -0.07 0.26
C ALA A 41 9.76 1.24 -0.36
N THR A 42 10.81 1.19 -1.17
CA THR A 42 11.32 2.36 -1.89
C THR A 42 10.31 2.90 -2.90
N ILE A 43 9.66 2.02 -3.67
CA ILE A 43 8.63 2.42 -4.64
C ILE A 43 7.45 3.07 -3.93
N ILE A 44 6.94 2.47 -2.85
CA ILE A 44 5.86 3.05 -2.03
C ILE A 44 6.27 4.43 -1.49
N ARG A 45 7.52 4.62 -1.07
CA ARG A 45 8.03 5.92 -0.62
C ARG A 45 7.96 6.97 -1.74
N VAL A 46 8.32 6.61 -2.97
CA VAL A 46 8.21 7.52 -4.14
C VAL A 46 6.75 7.88 -4.40
N LEU A 47 5.85 6.89 -4.36
CA LEU A 47 4.44 7.07 -4.66
C LEU A 47 3.69 7.92 -3.63
N PHE A 48 3.99 7.76 -2.33
CA PHE A 48 3.13 8.30 -1.26
C PHE A 48 3.81 9.22 -0.26
N HIS A 49 5.13 9.11 -0.07
CA HIS A 49 5.80 9.80 1.03
C HIS A 49 6.14 11.24 0.66
N ASP A 50 5.51 12.18 1.37
CA ASP A 50 5.87 13.60 1.30
C ASP A 50 6.88 13.93 2.40
N THR A 51 7.82 14.82 2.07
CA THR A 51 8.73 15.45 3.03
C THR A 51 8.58 16.96 2.96
N ARG A 52 9.31 17.69 3.82
CA ARG A 52 9.36 19.15 3.77
C ARG A 52 9.87 19.68 2.42
N HIS A 53 10.75 18.93 1.76
CA HIS A 53 11.48 19.41 0.58
C HIS A 53 11.14 18.65 -0.70
N SER A 54 10.33 17.59 -0.62
CA SER A 54 9.95 16.77 -1.76
C SER A 54 8.52 16.27 -1.61
N LYS A 55 7.76 16.31 -2.71
CA LYS A 55 6.40 15.79 -2.80
C LYS A 55 6.43 14.45 -3.51
N SER A 56 5.65 13.51 -2.99
CA SER A 56 5.39 12.22 -3.61
C SER A 56 4.79 12.35 -5.00
N LEU A 57 4.93 11.32 -5.83
CA LEU A 57 4.43 11.34 -7.20
C LEU A 57 2.91 11.53 -7.25
N LEU A 58 2.16 10.81 -6.41
CA LEU A 58 0.71 11.00 -6.30
C LEU A 58 0.35 12.37 -5.71
N GLY A 59 1.20 12.93 -4.85
CA GLY A 59 1.03 14.29 -4.34
C GLY A 59 1.20 15.35 -5.44
N GLN A 60 2.14 15.14 -6.36
CA GLN A 60 2.35 16.02 -7.52
C GLN A 60 1.22 15.90 -8.55
N LEU A 61 0.65 14.70 -8.72
CA LEU A 61 -0.51 14.46 -9.58
C LEU A 61 -1.86 14.86 -8.96
N GLY A 62 -1.90 15.19 -7.66
CA GLY A 62 -3.14 15.51 -6.94
C GLY A 62 -4.04 14.30 -6.65
N ARG A 63 -3.49 13.08 -6.65
CA ARG A 63 -4.23 11.81 -6.60
C ARG A 63 -4.14 11.06 -5.26
N LYS A 64 -3.61 11.69 -4.21
CA LYS A 64 -3.51 11.06 -2.87
C LYS A 64 -4.86 10.81 -2.19
N SER A 65 -5.90 11.51 -2.63
CA SER A 65 -7.27 11.38 -2.12
C SER A 65 -8.15 10.46 -2.96
N ASP A 66 -7.58 9.79 -3.98
CA ASP A 66 -8.30 8.79 -4.76
C ASP A 66 -8.72 7.63 -3.85
N SER A 67 -9.77 6.89 -4.24
CA SER A 67 -10.20 5.72 -3.49
C SER A 67 -9.21 4.57 -3.65
N PHE A 68 -8.62 4.14 -2.53
CA PHE A 68 -7.77 2.96 -2.47
C PHE A 68 -8.57 1.73 -2.05
N TYR A 69 -8.27 0.60 -2.68
CA TYR A 69 -8.81 -0.69 -2.27
C TYR A 69 -8.21 -1.09 -0.93
N SER A 70 -9.07 -1.36 0.05
CA SER A 70 -8.70 -1.79 1.39
C SER A 70 -9.46 -3.06 1.74
N THR A 71 -8.72 -4.12 2.07
CA THR A 71 -9.27 -5.38 2.58
C THR A 71 -9.31 -5.41 4.11
N ASN A 72 -8.94 -4.32 4.77
CA ASN A 72 -8.93 -4.25 6.23
C ASN A 72 -10.36 -4.29 6.78
N LEU A 73 -10.56 -5.07 7.85
CA LEU A 73 -11.80 -5.01 8.61
C LEU A 73 -11.98 -3.61 9.21
N PRO A 74 -13.19 -3.02 9.16
CA PRO A 74 -13.43 -1.69 9.71
C PRO A 74 -13.06 -1.64 11.19
N LEU A 75 -12.22 -0.67 11.56
CA LEU A 75 -11.86 -0.44 12.95
C LEU A 75 -13.05 0.23 13.65
N ALA A 76 -13.78 -0.54 14.46
CA ALA A 76 -14.79 0.02 15.35
C ALA A 76 -14.10 0.76 16.50
N SER A 77 -13.85 2.05 16.31
CA SER A 77 -13.17 2.91 17.31
C SER A 77 -13.94 3.04 18.63
N GLU A 78 -15.24 2.71 18.62
CA GLU A 78 -16.09 2.70 19.81
C GLU A 78 -15.99 1.38 20.61
N SER A 79 -15.35 0.35 20.05
CA SER A 79 -15.19 -0.92 20.76
C SER A 79 -14.04 -0.84 21.76
N LEU A 80 -14.34 -1.16 23.03
CA LEU A 80 -13.33 -1.30 24.09
C LEU A 80 -12.57 -2.64 24.01
N SER A 81 -12.95 -3.53 23.09
CA SER A 81 -12.26 -4.80 22.84
C SER A 81 -11.03 -4.61 21.96
N THR A 82 -9.99 -5.43 22.14
CA THR A 82 -8.83 -5.46 21.24
C THR A 82 -9.27 -5.70 19.79
N TYR A 83 -8.85 -4.83 18.87
CA TYR A 83 -9.07 -5.02 17.44
C TYR A 83 -8.38 -6.30 16.99
N SER A 84 -9.19 -7.31 16.71
CA SER A 84 -8.73 -8.67 16.39
C SER A 84 -8.77 -8.90 14.87
N GLY A 85 -8.52 -7.86 14.07
CA GLY A 85 -8.62 -7.92 12.60
C GLY A 85 -7.61 -8.84 11.91
N LEU A 86 -6.65 -9.39 12.67
CA LEU A 86 -5.66 -10.38 12.22
C LEU A 86 -5.76 -11.71 12.98
N THR A 87 -6.67 -11.82 13.95
CA THR A 87 -6.81 -12.99 14.83
C THR A 87 -8.29 -13.20 15.16
N ILE A 88 -8.92 -14.30 14.75
CA ILE A 88 -10.27 -14.60 15.26
C ILE A 88 -10.10 -15.20 16.66
N GLY A 89 -10.55 -14.48 17.70
CA GLY A 89 -10.64 -15.02 19.05
C GLY A 89 -11.83 -15.96 19.16
N TYR A 90 -11.57 -17.26 19.21
CA TYR A 90 -12.59 -18.27 19.50
C TYR A 90 -12.75 -18.39 21.03
N TYR A 91 -13.95 -18.14 21.54
CA TYR A 91 -14.35 -18.49 22.91
C TYR A 91 -15.53 -19.46 22.85
N GLY A 92 -15.26 -20.75 23.00
CA GLY A 92 -16.26 -21.81 23.10
C GLY A 92 -15.67 -23.20 22.83
N ASP A 93 -16.13 -24.21 23.58
CA ASP A 93 -15.75 -25.64 23.45
C ASP A 93 -16.26 -26.31 22.15
N ALA A 94 -16.53 -25.54 21.09
CA ALA A 94 -17.07 -26.04 19.84
C ALA A 94 -16.02 -25.93 18.72
N ASP A 95 -15.77 -27.06 18.06
CA ASP A 95 -14.83 -27.17 16.95
C ASP A 95 -15.09 -26.11 15.87
N PRO A 96 -14.03 -25.54 15.27
CA PRO A 96 -14.16 -24.48 14.28
C PRO A 96 -14.74 -25.06 12.99
N LEU A 97 -16.07 -24.98 12.84
CA LEU A 97 -16.72 -25.10 11.55
C LEU A 97 -16.35 -23.86 10.74
N PHE A 98 -15.45 -24.06 9.79
CA PHE A 98 -15.14 -23.09 8.75
C PHE A 98 -16.44 -22.72 8.05
N TRP A 99 -16.90 -21.48 8.18
CA TRP A 99 -18.08 -21.00 7.45
C TRP A 99 -17.65 -20.71 6.01
N PRO A 100 -18.08 -21.51 5.02
CA PRO A 100 -17.73 -21.23 3.64
C PRO A 100 -18.57 -20.03 3.19
N TYR A 101 -17.91 -19.04 2.58
CA TYR A 101 -18.59 -18.06 1.74
C TYR A 101 -18.88 -18.68 0.37
#